data_AF-A0A2E0F0N7-F1
#
_entry.id   AF-A0A2E0F0N7-F1
#
_cell.length_a   1.000
_cell.length_b   1.000
_cell.length_c   1.000
_cell.angle_alpha   90.00
_cell.angle_beta   90.00
_cell.angle_gamma   90.00
#
_symmetry.space_group_name_H-M   'P 1'
#
loop_
_entity.id
_entity.type
_entity.pdbx_description
1 polymer ?
#
loop_
_entity_poly.entity_id
_entity_poly.type
_entity_poly.pdbx_seq_one_letter_code
_entity_poly.pdbx_strand_id
1 'polypeptide(L)'
;MADTTELGTFAMIAITLGLIFFIWRLRNRNLARIQEEPAIAGQDELSGGAIDPSQFEEPDDDALDQMQDLLEKAAESQGLSYEE
;
A
#
# COMPACT_ATOMS: atom_id res chain seq x y z
N MET A 1 -19.30 32.94 38.19
CA MET A 1 -19.58 32.72 36.77
C MET A 1 -18.27 32.26 36.17
N ALA A 2 -18.21 31.04 35.63
CA ALA A 2 -16.98 30.57 34.98
C ALA A 2 -16.69 31.49 33.80
N ASP A 3 -15.46 31.97 33.69
CA ASP A 3 -15.09 32.89 32.63
C ASP A 3 -15.15 32.16 31.28
N THR A 4 -15.48 32.85 30.19
CA THR A 4 -15.66 32.22 28.87
C THR A 4 -14.38 31.52 28.41
N THR A 5 -13.23 32.03 28.83
CA THR A 5 -11.90 31.45 28.64
C THR A 5 -11.71 30.13 29.39
N GLU A 6 -12.21 30.03 30.63
CA GLU A 6 -12.14 28.80 31.42
C GLU A 6 -13.04 27.72 30.80
N LEU A 7 -14.25 28.10 30.39
CA LEU A 7 -15.19 27.21 29.71
C LEU A 7 -14.61 26.67 28.39
N GLY A 8 -13.97 27.54 27.60
CA GLY A 8 -13.28 27.16 26.37
C GLY A 8 -12.11 26.20 26.62
N THR A 9 -11.36 26.42 27.69
CA THR A 9 -10.24 25.54 28.07
C THR A 9 -10.73 24.15 28.46
N PHE A 10 -11.80 24.06 29.26
CA PHE A 10 -12.41 22.76 29.61
C PHE A 10 -12.98 22.04 28.38
N ALA A 11 -13.62 22.77 27.46
CA ALA A 11 -14.12 22.20 26.22
C ALA A 11 -12.98 21.62 25.36
N MET A 12 -11.88 22.36 25.21
CA MET A 12 -10.71 21.88 24.47
C MET A 12 -10.11 20.61 25.08
N ILE A 13 -9.95 20.56 26.41
CA ILE A 13 -9.45 19.38 27.11
C ILE A 13 -10.37 18.17 26.88
N ALA A 14 -11.69 18.36 26.98
CA ALA A 14 -12.66 17.29 26.75
C ALA A 14 -12.58 16.75 25.32
N ILE A 15 -12.45 17.63 24.32
CA ILE A 15 -12.28 17.24 22.91
C ILE A 15 -10.98 16.47 22.71
N THR A 16 -9.87 16.95 23.28
CA THR A 16 -8.56 16.29 23.16
C THR A 16 -8.59 14.89 23.76
N LEU A 17 -9.17 14.71 24.96
CA LEU A 17 -9.29 13.40 25.59
C LEU A 17 -10.23 12.47 24.80
N GLY A 18 -11.31 13.01 24.23
CA GLY A 18 -12.20 12.28 23.33
C GLY A 18 -11.48 11.76 22.08
N LEU A 19 -10.63 12.59 21.46
CA LEU A 19 -9.84 12.19 20.31
C LEU A 19 -8.80 11.12 20.65
N ILE A 20 -8.11 11.25 21.79
CA ILE A 20 -7.14 10.25 22.26
C ILE A 20 -7.84 8.90 22.45
N PHE A 21 -9.00 8.89 23.10
CA PHE A 21 -9.79 7.67 23.30
C PHE A 21 -10.26 7.06 21.96
N PHE A 22 -10.71 7.90 21.02
CA PHE A 22 -11.14 7.45 19.70
C PHE A 22 -10.01 6.80 18.91
N ILE A 23 -8.83 7.44 18.86
CA ILE A 23 -7.64 6.90 18.20
C ILE A 23 -7.23 5.58 18.84
N TRP A 24 -7.23 5.50 20.18
CA TRP A 24 -6.90 4.26 20.89
C TRP A 24 -7.86 3.12 20.54
N ARG A 25 -9.18 3.40 20.49
CA ARG A 25 -10.19 2.43 20.07
C ARG A 25 -10.01 1.98 18.62
N LEU A 26 -9.69 2.90 17.70
CA LEU A 26 -9.43 2.57 16.30
C LEU A 26 -8.16 1.71 16.15
N ARG A 27 -7.09 2.08 16.87
CA ARG A 27 -5.83 1.32 16.91
C ARG A 27 -6.06 -0.11 17.39
N ASN A 28 -6.78 -0.31 18.49
CA ASN A 28 -7.03 -1.66 19.01
C ASN A 28 -7.83 -2.52 18.02
N ARG A 29 -8.76 -1.93 17.27
CA ARG A 29 -9.49 -2.63 16.19
C ARG A 29 -8.59 -2.99 15.01
N ASN A 30 -7.62 -2.13 14.67
CA ASN A 30 -6.67 -2.37 13.60
C ASN A 30 -5.66 -3.45 14.02
N LEU A 31 -5.11 -3.37 15.23
CA LEU A 31 -4.21 -4.40 15.78
C LEU A 31 -4.86 -5.77 15.86
N ALA A 32 -6.16 -5.86 16.16
CA ALA A 32 -6.90 -7.12 16.12
C ALA A 32 -7.10 -7.68 14.69
N ARG A 33 -6.88 -6.86 13.65
CA ARG A 33 -6.99 -7.23 12.23
C ARG A 33 -5.64 -7.57 11.60
N ILE A 34 -4.56 -7.06 12.18
CA ILE A 34 -3.20 -7.44 11.82
C ILE A 34 -2.99 -8.84 12.40
N GLN A 35 -2.84 -9.85 11.54
CA GLN A 35 -2.48 -11.19 11.97
C GLN A 35 -1.20 -11.12 12.80
N GLU A 36 -1.08 -11.95 13.84
CA GLU A 36 0.03 -11.90 14.80
C GLU A 36 1.42 -12.11 14.17
N GLU A 37 1.45 -12.58 12.93
CA GLU A 37 2.67 -12.81 12.19
C GLU A 37 3.12 -11.55 11.43
N PRO A 38 4.40 -11.16 11.57
CA PRO A 38 4.95 -10.05 10.79
C PRO A 38 4.76 -10.34 9.30
N ALA A 39 4.39 -9.34 8.52
CA ALA A 39 4.33 -9.47 7.06
C ALA A 39 5.75 -9.73 6.53
N ILE A 40 6.12 -10.99 6.42
CA ILE A 40 7.39 -11.44 5.84
C ILE A 40 7.19 -11.50 4.34
N ALA A 41 7.98 -10.72 3.60
CA ALA A 41 7.99 -10.77 2.15
C ALA A 41 8.22 -12.22 1.67
N GLY A 42 7.31 -12.73 0.85
CA GLY A 42 7.34 -14.11 0.34
C GLY A 42 6.54 -15.15 1.14
N GLN A 43 5.89 -14.78 2.25
CA GLN A 43 4.87 -15.64 2.89
C GLN A 43 3.49 -15.54 2.22
N ASP A 44 3.24 -14.45 1.51
CA ASP A 44 2.09 -14.37 0.62
C ASP A 44 2.42 -15.22 -0.61
N GLU A 45 1.70 -16.33 -0.78
CA GLU A 45 1.82 -17.19 -1.95
C GLU A 45 1.14 -16.46 -3.12
N LEU A 46 1.80 -15.42 -3.65
CA LEU A 46 1.46 -14.89 -4.95
C LEU A 46 1.73 -16.01 -5.94
N SER A 47 0.66 -16.65 -6.40
CA SER A 47 0.69 -17.49 -7.60
C SER A 47 1.32 -16.65 -8.70
N GLY A 48 2.62 -16.85 -8.96
CA GLY A 48 3.39 -16.10 -9.95
C GLY A 48 2.96 -16.36 -11.40
N GLY A 49 1.85 -17.07 -11.59
CA GLY A 49 1.22 -17.24 -12.88
C GLY A 49 0.43 -15.99 -13.28
N ALA A 50 0.33 -15.77 -14.57
CA ALA A 50 -0.60 -14.81 -15.11
C ALA A 50 -2.05 -15.22 -14.78
N ILE A 51 -2.87 -14.24 -14.39
CA ILE A 51 -4.30 -14.45 -14.12
C ILE A 51 -5.02 -15.00 -15.37
N ASP A 52 -4.56 -14.58 -16.55
CA ASP A 52 -5.05 -15.06 -17.85
C ASP A 52 -3.87 -15.35 -18.78
N PRO A 53 -3.46 -16.61 -18.96
CA PRO A 53 -2.35 -16.95 -19.85
C PRO A 53 -2.62 -16.63 -21.33
N SER A 54 -3.89 -16.53 -21.76
CA SER A 54 -4.24 -16.34 -23.17
C SER A 54 -3.90 -14.94 -23.68
N GLN A 55 -3.75 -13.95 -22.79
CA GLN A 55 -3.34 -12.59 -23.14
C GLN A 55 -1.93 -12.50 -23.75
N PHE A 56 -1.11 -13.55 -23.58
CA PHE A 56 0.22 -13.63 -24.20
C PHE A 56 0.19 -14.30 -25.58
N GLU A 57 -0.94 -14.89 -25.99
CA GLU A 57 -1.09 -15.50 -27.32
C GLU A 57 -1.36 -14.44 -28.40
N GLU A 58 -2.17 -13.43 -28.07
CA GLU A 58 -2.42 -12.26 -28.92
C GLU A 58 -2.30 -10.98 -28.07
N PRO A 59 -1.06 -10.51 -27.80
CA PRO A 59 -0.84 -9.30 -27.04
C PRO A 59 -1.32 -8.06 -27.80
N ASP A 60 -1.89 -7.11 -27.09
CA ASP A 60 -2.21 -5.79 -27.64
C ASP A 60 -0.94 -4.91 -27.78
N ASP A 61 -1.08 -3.79 -28.49
CA ASP A 61 0.05 -2.87 -28.74
C ASP A 61 0.67 -2.36 -27.43
N ASP A 62 -0.14 -2.10 -26.41
CA ASP A 62 0.32 -1.64 -25.10
C ASP A 62 1.15 -2.73 -24.37
N ALA A 63 0.79 -4.00 -24.52
CA ALA A 63 1.57 -5.13 -23.99
C ALA A 63 2.86 -5.33 -24.77
N LEU A 64 2.85 -5.14 -26.09
CA LEU A 64 4.06 -5.22 -26.94
C LEU A 64 5.09 -4.15 -26.52
N ASP A 65 4.66 -2.91 -26.32
CA ASP A 65 5.51 -1.81 -25.87
C ASP A 65 6.14 -2.08 -24.51
N GLN A 66 5.36 -2.63 -23.57
CA GLN A 66 5.87 -3.03 -22.25
C GLN A 66 6.88 -4.17 -22.34
N MET A 67 6.67 -5.15 -23.23
CA MET A 67 7.63 -6.22 -23.45
C MET A 67 8.95 -5.68 -24.03
N GLN A 68 8.88 -4.70 -24.94
CA GLN A 68 10.08 -4.07 -25.49
C GLN A 68 10.92 -3.38 -24.40
N ASP A 69 10.29 -2.58 -23.54
CA ASP A 69 10.95 -1.92 -22.40
C ASP A 69 11.56 -2.93 -21.41
N LEU A 70 10.87 -4.04 -21.14
CA LEU A 70 11.39 -5.12 -20.28
C LEU A 70 12.63 -5.80 -20.90
N LEU A 71 12.61 -6.06 -22.21
CA LEU A 71 13.72 -6.68 -22.92
C LEU A 71 14.94 -5.75 -23.02
N GLU A 72 14.72 -4.47 -23.26
CA GLU A 72 15.78 -3.45 -23.28
C GLU A 72 16.47 -3.35 -21.91
N LYS A 73 15.70 -3.21 -20.83
CA LYS A 73 16.23 -3.19 -19.46
C LYS A 73 16.99 -4.47 -19.12
N ALA A 74 16.50 -5.62 -19.56
CA ALA A 74 17.17 -6.89 -19.36
C ALA A 74 18.50 -6.96 -20.14
N ALA A 75 18.55 -6.46 -21.37
CA ALA A 75 19.76 -6.38 -22.17
C ALA A 75 20.78 -5.42 -21.55
N GLU A 76 20.37 -4.22 -21.14
CA GLU A 76 21.22 -3.25 -20.44
C GLU A 76 21.82 -3.84 -19.16
N SER A 77 21.01 -4.56 -18.37
CA SER A 77 21.49 -5.23 -17.15
C SER A 77 22.56 -6.30 -17.42
N GLN A 78 22.55 -6.87 -18.63
CA GLN A 78 23.51 -7.85 -19.11
C GLN A 78 24.68 -7.21 -19.90
N GLY A 79 24.69 -5.89 -20.03
CA GLY A 79 25.70 -5.16 -20.81
C GLY A 79 25.57 -5.32 -22.32
N LEU A 80 24.39 -5.72 -22.81
CA LEU A 80 24.04 -5.84 -24.21
C LEU A 80 23.25 -4.60 -24.66
N SER A 81 23.51 -4.09 -25.86
CA SER A 81 22.67 -3.06 -26.47
C SER A 81 21.55 -3.71 -27.27
N TYR A 82 20.32 -3.26 -27.06
CA TYR A 82 19.17 -3.67 -27.86
C TYR A 82 19.19 -2.85 -29.17
N GLU A 83 19.26 -3.52 -30.32
CA GLU A 83 19.08 -2.86 -31.63
C GLU A 83 17.60 -2.94 -32.02
N GLU A 84 17.04 -1.80 -32.45
CA GLU A 84 15.64 -1.61 -32.86
C GLU A 84 15.27 -2.39 -34.14
#